data_AF-A0A2R9B769-F1
#
_entry.id   AF-A0A2R9B769-F1
#
_cell.length_a   1.000
_cell.length_b   1.000
_cell.length_c   1.000
_cell.angle_alpha   90.00
_cell.angle_beta   90.00
_cell.angle_gamma   90.00
#
_symmetry.space_group_name_H-M   'P 1'
#
loop_
_entity.id
_entity.type
_entity.pdbx_description
1 polymer ?
#
loop_
_entity_poly.entity_id
_entity_poly.type
_entity_poly.pdbx_seq_one_letter_code
_entity_poly.pdbx_strand_id
1 'polypeptide(L)' 'MAFKDTGKTPVEPEVAIHRIRITVCADLIRRAKEKNLKVKGPVRMPTKTLRITTKKTPCGEGSKTWDRFQMRIHK' A
#
# COMPACT_ATOMS: atom_id res chain seq x y z
N MET A 1 -48.06 -30.94 -16.24
CA MET A 1 -47.83 -29.53 -16.61
C MET A 1 -46.85 -28.95 -15.61
N ALA A 2 -45.74 -28.40 -16.10
CA ALA A 2 -44.63 -27.95 -15.28
C ALA A 2 -44.97 -26.62 -14.58
N PHE A 3 -44.89 -26.61 -13.25
CA PHE A 3 -44.77 -25.38 -12.47
C PHE A 3 -43.40 -25.44 -11.81
N LYS A 4 -42.40 -24.82 -12.44
CA LYS A 4 -41.10 -24.57 -11.82
C LYS A 4 -41.09 -23.11 -11.42
N ASP A 5 -41.35 -22.87 -10.14
CA ASP A 5 -41.05 -21.61 -9.48
C ASP A 5 -39.56 -21.29 -9.70
N THR A 6 -39.30 -20.20 -10.42
CA THR A 6 -37.96 -19.65 -10.58
C THR A 6 -37.52 -19.10 -9.23
N GLY A 7 -36.77 -19.91 -8.49
CA GLY A 7 -36.10 -19.50 -7.27
C GLY A 7 -35.25 -18.27 -7.51
N LYS A 8 -35.58 -17.18 -6.80
CA LYS A 8 -34.74 -16.00 -6.63
C LYS A 8 -33.31 -16.44 -6.35
N THR A 9 -32.38 -16.07 -7.23
CA THR A 9 -30.97 -15.99 -6.86
C THR A 9 -30.85 -15.03 -5.67
N PRO A 10 -30.25 -15.43 -4.54
CA PRO A 10 -29.96 -14.48 -3.48
C PRO A 10 -29.01 -13.44 -4.08
N VAL A 11 -29.42 -12.19 -3.99
CA VAL A 11 -28.61 -11.04 -4.39
C VAL A 11 -27.41 -11.06 -3.45
N GLU A 12 -26.28 -11.58 -3.94
CA GLU A 12 -25.01 -11.52 -3.24
C GLU A 12 -24.79 -10.06 -2.84
N PRO A 13 -24.70 -9.75 -1.53
CA PRO A 13 -24.53 -8.37 -1.10
C PRO A 13 -23.23 -7.86 -1.71
N GLU A 14 -23.32 -6.76 -2.45
CA GLU A 14 -22.21 -6.12 -3.15
C GLU A 14 -21.03 -5.98 -2.19
N VAL A 15 -20.07 -6.91 -2.27
CA VAL A 15 -19.00 -7.02 -1.29
C VAL A 15 -18.11 -5.79 -1.48
N ALA A 16 -18.24 -4.84 -0.56
CA ALA A 16 -17.47 -3.61 -0.54
C ALA A 16 -15.98 -3.92 -0.72
N ILE A 17 -15.45 -3.64 -1.92
CA ILE A 17 -14.08 -3.95 -2.29
C ILE A 17 -13.16 -3.07 -1.44
N HIS A 18 -12.65 -3.63 -0.34
CA HIS A 18 -11.72 -2.93 0.55
C HIS A 18 -10.32 -2.90 -0.08
N ARG A 19 -9.97 -1.76 -0.70
CA ARG A 19 -8.63 -1.49 -1.24
C ARG A 19 -7.70 -1.01 -0.10
N ILE A 20 -7.22 -1.92 0.74
CA ILE A 20 -6.32 -1.59 1.85
C ILE A 20 -4.85 -1.80 1.40
N ARG A 21 -4.02 -0.77 1.54
CA ARG A 21 -2.63 -0.72 1.01
C ARG A 21 -1.66 -0.20 2.08
N ILE A 22 -1.06 -1.09 2.88
CA ILE A 22 -0.03 -0.74 3.88
C ILE A 22 0.93 -1.93 4.07
N THR A 23 2.22 -1.75 4.33
CA THR A 23 3.19 -2.86 4.53
C THR A 23 3.03 -3.64 5.84
N VAL A 24 2.23 -3.13 6.78
CA VAL A 24 1.72 -3.88 7.95
C VAL A 24 0.55 -4.78 7.48
N CYS A 25 0.77 -5.60 6.44
CA CYS A 25 -0.33 -6.30 5.75
C CYS A 25 -0.32 -7.82 5.88
N ALA A 26 0.71 -8.45 6.44
CA ALA A 26 0.72 -9.91 6.57
C ALA A 26 -0.49 -10.41 7.38
N ASP A 27 -0.74 -9.77 8.53
CA ASP A 27 -1.89 -10.08 9.37
C ASP A 27 -3.23 -9.68 8.78
N LEU A 28 -3.30 -8.57 8.04
CA LEU A 28 -4.53 -8.13 7.36
C LEU A 28 -4.91 -9.05 6.20
N ILE A 29 -3.94 -9.47 5.40
CA ILE A 29 -4.14 -10.42 4.31
C ILE A 29 -4.55 -11.79 4.87
N ARG A 30 -3.93 -12.23 5.97
CA ARG A 30 -4.30 -13.48 6.65
C ARG A 30 -5.76 -13.43 7.13
N ARG A 31 -6.16 -12.39 7.87
CA ARG A 31 -7.54 -12.21 8.36
C ARG A 31 -8.57 -12.06 7.23
N ALA A 32 -8.20 -11.44 6.11
CA ALA A 32 -9.09 -11.31 4.97
C ALA A 32 -9.31 -12.64 4.22
N LYS A 33 -8.28 -13.49 4.15
CA LYS A 33 -8.39 -14.86 3.60
C LYS A 33 -9.24 -15.76 4.51
N GLU A 34 -9.08 -15.66 5.83
CA GLU A 34 -9.91 -16.38 6.81
C GLU A 34 -11.41 -16.06 6.66
N LYS A 35 -11.74 -14.84 6.23
CA LYS A 35 -13.12 -14.38 6.00
C LYS A 35 -13.60 -14.54 4.55
N ASN A 36 -12.87 -15.25 3.70
CA ASN A 36 -13.20 -15.48 2.28
C ASN A 36 -13.46 -14.21 1.46
N LEU A 37 -12.74 -13.12 1.75
CA LEU A 37 -12.85 -11.86 1.00
C LEU A 37 -11.93 -11.90 -0.23
N LYS A 38 -12.37 -11.32 -1.36
CA LYS A 38 -11.54 -11.15 -2.55
C LYS A 38 -10.49 -10.05 -2.32
N VAL A 39 -9.23 -10.44 -2.12
CA VAL A 39 -8.11 -9.52 -1.87
C VAL A 39 -7.28 -9.34 -3.14
N LYS A 40 -7.06 -8.08 -3.56
CA LYS A 40 -5.96 -7.74 -4.47
C LYS A 40 -4.72 -7.47 -3.63
N GLY A 41 -3.61 -8.12 -3.96
CA GLY A 41 -2.36 -8.02 -3.21
C GLY A 41 -1.82 -6.57 -3.14
N PRO A 42 -0.94 -6.28 -2.17
CA PRO A 42 -0.38 -4.95 -1.99
C PRO A 42 0.47 -4.56 -3.20
N VAL A 43 0.02 -3.57 -3.97
CA VAL A 43 0.81 -3.01 -5.08
C VAL A 43 1.89 -2.12 -4.47
N ARG A 44 3.16 -2.38 -4.74
CA ARG A 44 4.26 -1.52 -4.29
C ARG A 44 4.41 -0.34 -5.24
N MET A 45 4.34 0.89 -4.73
CA MET A 45 4.77 2.03 -5.55
C MET A 45 6.30 2.11 -5.56
N PRO A 46 6.89 2.71 -6.62
CA PRO A 46 8.30 3.07 -6.60
C PRO A 46 8.63 3.90 -5.35
N THR A 47 9.74 3.58 -4.70
CA THR A 47 10.20 4.32 -3.51
C THR A 47 10.72 5.68 -3.96
N LYS A 48 10.21 6.76 -3.38
CA LYS A 48 10.73 8.10 -3.64
C LYS A 48 11.92 8.36 -2.74
N THR A 49 13.05 8.74 -3.32
CA THR A 49 14.27 9.10 -2.60
C THR A 49 14.45 10.61 -2.62
N LEU A 50 14.21 11.25 -1.49
CA LEU A 50 14.52 12.67 -1.32
C LEU A 50 15.97 12.80 -0.91
N ARG A 51 16.72 13.65 -1.63
CA ARG A 51 18.14 13.88 -1.38
C ARG A 51 18.35 15.36 -1.09
N ILE A 52 19.00 15.66 0.02
CA ILE A 52 19.42 17.01 0.38
C ILE A 52 20.94 16.97 0.54
N THR A 53 21.63 17.82 -0.22
CA THR A 53 23.08 17.97 -0.15
C THR A 53 23.43 19.35 0.35
N THR A 54 24.07 19.44 1.51
CA THR A 54 24.47 20.70 2.14
C THR A 54 25.96 20.70 2.41
N LYS A 55 26.57 21.89 2.47
CA LYS A 55 27.94 22.03 2.96
C LYS A 55 27.95 21.60 4.42
N LYS A 56 28.99 20.88 4.85
CA LYS A 56 29.13 20.51 6.28
C LYS A 56 29.37 21.72 7.16
N THR A 57 30.18 22.66 6.67
CA THR A 57 30.53 23.86 7.40
C THR A 57 29.48 24.96 7.22
N PRO A 58 29.18 25.72 8.30
CA PRO A 58 28.22 26.83 8.26
C PRO A 58 28.82 28.09 7.61
N CYS A 59 30.14 28.17 7.49
CA CYS A 59 30.88 29.31 6.93
C CYS A 59 31.61 28.93 5.62
N GLY A 60 32.06 29.94 4.88
CA GLY A 60 32.74 29.81 3.59
C GLY A 60 34.12 29.13 3.65
N GLU A 61 34.76 29.15 4.81
CA GLU A 61 36.11 28.65 5.06
C GLU A 61 36.19 27.13 5.24
N GLY A 62 37.39 26.57 5.04
CA GLY A 62 37.70 25.15 5.23
C GLY A 62 37.61 24.28 3.97
N SER A 63 37.75 22.96 4.15
CA SER A 63 37.75 21.99 3.05
C SER A 63 36.35 21.80 2.46
N LYS A 64 36.29 21.60 1.13
CA LYS A 64 35.03 21.43 0.37
C LYS A 64 34.37 20.09 0.67
N THR A 65 33.79 19.97 1.85
CA THR A 65 33.09 18.78 2.33
C THR A 65 31.57 18.99 2.32
N TRP A 66 30.83 17.93 2.00
CA TRP A 66 29.38 17.95 1.82
C TRP A 66 28.71 16.80 2.57
N ASP A 67 27.57 17.06 3.18
CA ASP A 67 26.69 16.03 3.72
C ASP A 67 25.65 15.64 2.67
N ARG A 68 25.29 14.35 2.64
CA ARG A 68 24.33 13.77 1.70
C ARG A 68 23.22 13.09 2.47
N PHE A 69 22.23 13.88 2.89
CA PHE A 69 21.06 13.36 3.57
C PHE A 69 20.13 12.68 2.56
N GLN A 70 19.59 11.52 2.95
CA GLN A 70 18.62 10.79 2.15
C GLN A 70 17.42 10.40 3.02
N MET A 71 16.22 10.65 2.50
CA MET A 71 14.98 10.13 3.04
C MET A 71 14.30 9.25 2.00
N ARG A 72 13.84 8.07 2.42
CA ARG A 72 13.17 7.10 1.54
C ARG A 72 11.70 7.01 1.95
N ILE A 73 10.81 7.35 1.02
CA ILE A 73 9.37 7.28 1.24
C ILE A 73 8.84 6.06 0.49
N HIS A 74 8.28 5.12 1.27
CA HIS A 74 7.67 3.90 0.76
C HIS A 74 6.14 4.03 0.82
N LYS A 75 5.46 3.67 -0.28
CA LYS A 75 3.99 3.69 -0.40
C LYS A 75 3.45 2.34 -0.90
#